data_AF-A0A817KLL3-F1
#
_entry.id   AF-A0A817KLL3-F1
#
_cell.length_a   1.000
_cell.length_b   1.000
_cell.length_c   1.000
_cell.angle_alpha   90.00
_cell.angle_beta   90.00
_cell.angle_gamma   90.00
#
_symmetry.space_group_name_H-M   'P 1'
#
loop_
_entity.id
_entity.type
_entity.pdbx_description
1 polymer ?
#
loop_
_entity_poly.entity_id
_entity_poly.type
_entity_poly.pdbx_seq_one_letter_code
_entity_poly.pdbx_strand_id
1 'polypeptide(L)'
;MPAFIYMIQKFHPLKPYPRSPFMIFVQLQKNLEIDDIDSFLKHFLPIFESGVKEDRYQMQYVADFIRSMGRRDHTIDNYLSIYSLHVDIQQLWEMFLYLSKGDDLSEILKKHLISNLKKHIILVSMPIFLKLIRSAQELEKWVKNNIHTRFKEILEAIVDAFIENRCRETQSSRQLSRSDWKQLFDIRRQLSTVNNIQQSGSLAMYQHLLFTMDTQIQSTVERIKS
;
A
#
# COMPACT_ATOMS: atom_id res chain seq x y z
N MET A 1 17.48 5.89 -27.98
CA MET A 1 16.86 4.92 -27.03
C MET A 1 17.80 3.78 -26.63
N PRO A 2 18.29 2.90 -27.54
CA PRO A 2 19.16 1.77 -27.18
C PRO A 2 20.48 2.18 -26.49
N ALA A 3 21.10 3.26 -26.95
CA ALA A 3 22.31 3.83 -26.33
C ALA A 3 22.11 4.29 -24.88
N PHE A 4 20.89 4.72 -24.52
CA PHE A 4 20.57 5.15 -23.17
C PHE A 4 20.35 3.97 -22.23
N ILE A 5 19.63 2.95 -22.69
CA ILE A 5 19.51 1.66 -21.97
C ILE A 5 20.89 1.05 -21.77
N TYR A 6 21.73 1.06 -22.81
CA TYR A 6 23.11 0.60 -22.75
C TYR A 6 23.95 1.42 -21.74
N MET A 7 23.79 2.74 -21.69
CA MET A 7 24.44 3.58 -20.67
C MET A 7 23.96 3.23 -19.26
N ILE A 8 22.64 3.07 -19.03
CA ILE A 8 22.14 2.63 -17.73
C ILE A 8 22.76 1.28 -17.36
N GLN A 9 22.75 0.30 -18.28
CA GLN A 9 23.33 -1.03 -18.06
C GLN A 9 24.83 -0.99 -17.75
N LYS A 10 25.60 -0.09 -18.39
CA LYS A 10 27.06 0.01 -18.21
C LYS A 10 27.48 0.84 -16.99
N PHE A 11 26.76 1.91 -16.66
CA PHE A 11 27.15 2.84 -15.59
C PHE A 11 26.48 2.55 -14.24
N HIS A 12 25.29 1.93 -14.23
CA HIS A 12 24.59 1.56 -13.00
C HIS A 12 25.36 0.57 -12.09
N PRO A 13 26.05 -0.45 -12.62
CA PRO A 13 26.78 -1.41 -11.78
C PRO A 13 28.05 -0.83 -11.13
N LEU A 14 28.51 0.35 -11.57
CA LEU A 14 29.91 0.76 -11.34
C LEU A 14 30.13 1.73 -10.19
N LYS A 15 29.10 2.37 -9.59
CA LYS A 15 29.32 3.31 -8.48
C LYS A 15 28.12 3.42 -7.54
N PRO A 16 28.35 3.76 -6.26
CA PRO A 16 27.35 4.40 -5.40
C PRO A 16 27.13 5.82 -5.94
N TYR A 17 26.38 5.94 -7.05
CA TYR A 17 26.08 7.23 -7.64
C TYR A 17 24.93 7.88 -6.84
N PRO A 18 25.06 9.15 -6.40
CA PRO A 18 24.00 9.87 -5.68
C PRO A 18 22.76 10.19 -6.54
N ARG A 19 22.74 9.73 -7.79
CA ARG A 19 21.62 9.89 -8.71
C ARG A 19 21.28 8.52 -9.29
N SER A 20 20.21 7.92 -8.79
CA SER A 20 19.66 6.70 -9.36
C SER A 20 19.35 6.89 -10.86
N PRO A 21 19.47 5.86 -11.72
CA PRO A 21 19.03 5.92 -13.12
C PRO A 21 17.62 6.50 -13.30
N PHE A 22 16.76 6.36 -12.29
CA PHE A 22 15.45 6.99 -12.21
C PHE A 22 15.50 8.51 -12.30
N MET A 23 16.42 9.16 -11.57
CA MET A 23 16.57 10.62 -11.62
C MET A 23 17.03 11.08 -12.99
N ILE A 24 17.95 10.34 -13.62
CA ILE A 24 18.44 10.64 -14.96
C ILE A 24 17.30 10.49 -15.97
N PHE A 25 16.51 9.41 -15.87
CA PHE A 25 15.33 9.22 -16.71
C PHE A 25 14.29 10.33 -16.52
N VAL A 26 13.92 10.68 -15.28
CA VAL A 26 12.94 11.74 -14.99
C VAL A 26 13.42 13.11 -15.51
N GLN A 27 14.72 13.41 -15.35
CA GLN A 27 15.31 14.65 -15.87
C GLN A 27 15.33 14.67 -17.40
N LEU A 28 15.68 13.56 -18.04
CA LEU A 28 15.71 13.47 -19.51
C LEU A 28 14.30 13.46 -20.11
N GLN A 29 13.33 12.80 -19.47
CA GLN A 29 11.92 12.84 -19.88
C GLN A 29 11.40 14.28 -19.87
N LYS A 30 11.75 15.07 -18.84
CA LYS A 30 11.37 16.48 -18.75
C LYS A 30 12.07 17.36 -19.79
N ASN A 31 13.28 17.01 -20.21
CA ASN A 31 14.13 17.87 -21.02
C ASN A 31 14.17 17.51 -22.52
N LEU A 32 13.81 16.29 -22.90
CA LEU A 32 14.04 15.75 -24.26
C LEU A 32 12.79 15.30 -25.00
N GLU A 33 11.57 15.59 -24.49
CA GLU A 33 10.30 15.20 -25.13
C GLU A 33 10.37 13.80 -25.77
N ILE A 34 10.64 12.79 -24.95
CA ILE A 34 10.84 11.43 -25.43
C ILE A 34 9.51 10.90 -25.98
N ASP A 35 9.43 10.74 -27.31
CA ASP A 35 8.22 10.29 -28.01
C ASP A 35 7.81 8.84 -27.67
N ASP A 36 8.77 7.96 -27.35
CA ASP A 36 8.53 6.53 -27.09
C ASP A 36 8.94 6.09 -25.67
N ILE A 37 8.21 6.60 -24.69
CA ILE A 37 8.38 6.23 -23.27
C ILE A 37 7.94 4.78 -23.01
N ASP A 38 6.95 4.28 -23.74
CA ASP A 38 6.41 2.94 -23.47
C ASP A 38 7.40 1.84 -23.87
N SER A 39 8.09 1.99 -25.00
CA SER A 39 9.20 1.09 -25.34
C SER A 39 10.34 1.18 -24.33
N PHE A 40 10.68 2.38 -23.82
CA PHE A 40 11.71 2.51 -22.80
C PHE A 40 11.36 1.71 -21.55
N LEU A 41 10.16 1.93 -21.01
CA LEU A 41 9.71 1.26 -19.79
C LEU A 41 9.68 -0.26 -19.99
N LYS A 42 9.24 -0.74 -21.15
CA LYS A 42 9.28 -2.18 -21.47
C LYS A 42 10.70 -2.76 -21.43
N HIS A 43 11.68 -2.07 -22.02
CA HIS A 43 13.07 -2.55 -22.04
C HIS A 43 13.79 -2.38 -20.70
N PHE A 44 13.37 -1.39 -19.90
CA PHE A 44 13.99 -1.10 -18.62
C PHE A 44 13.45 -1.98 -17.48
N LEU A 45 12.25 -2.56 -17.62
CA LEU A 45 11.61 -3.42 -16.61
C LEU A 45 12.53 -4.53 -16.05
N PRO A 46 13.30 -5.30 -16.85
CA PRO A 46 14.18 -6.34 -16.31
C PRO A 46 15.35 -5.77 -15.48
N ILE A 47 15.84 -4.58 -15.84
CA ILE A 47 16.92 -3.89 -15.11
C ILE A 47 16.39 -3.39 -13.76
N PHE A 48 15.18 -2.83 -13.77
CA PHE A 48 14.49 -2.44 -12.55
C PHE A 48 14.31 -3.63 -11.61
N GLU A 49 13.78 -4.74 -12.12
CA GLU A 49 13.56 -5.95 -11.32
C GLU A 49 14.86 -6.47 -10.69
N SER A 50 15.95 -6.53 -11.46
CA SER A 50 17.26 -6.92 -10.94
C SER A 50 17.73 -5.97 -9.84
N GLY A 51 17.63 -4.66 -10.06
CA GLY A 51 18.11 -3.67 -9.09
C GLY A 51 17.29 -3.64 -7.79
N VAL A 52 15.97 -3.91 -7.86
CA VAL A 52 15.14 -4.07 -6.66
C VAL A 52 15.54 -5.35 -5.91
N LYS A 53 15.72 -6.49 -6.59
CA LYS A 53 16.16 -7.75 -5.98
C LYS A 53 17.51 -7.63 -5.25
N GLU A 54 18.40 -6.79 -5.78
CA GLU A 54 19.73 -6.54 -5.23
C GLU A 54 19.77 -5.38 -4.22
N ASP A 55 18.61 -4.85 -3.80
CA ASP A 55 18.47 -3.71 -2.88
C ASP A 55 19.32 -2.48 -3.28
N ARG A 56 19.44 -2.24 -4.59
CA ARG A 56 20.27 -1.15 -5.14
C ARG A 56 19.58 0.21 -5.15
N TYR A 57 18.27 0.25 -4.89
CA TYR A 57 17.45 1.43 -5.07
C TYR A 57 16.90 1.96 -3.76
N GLN A 58 17.13 3.25 -3.49
CA GLN A 58 16.44 3.93 -2.40
C GLN A 58 14.95 4.10 -2.73
N MET A 59 14.10 3.87 -1.73
CA MET A 59 12.64 3.94 -1.83
C MET A 59 12.14 5.24 -2.47
N GLN A 60 12.72 6.39 -2.10
CA GLN A 60 12.30 7.71 -2.59
C GLN A 60 12.48 7.81 -4.11
N TYR A 61 13.55 7.25 -4.65
CA TYR A 61 13.81 7.28 -6.09
C TYR A 61 12.84 6.38 -6.86
N VAL A 62 12.48 5.23 -6.29
CA VAL A 62 11.46 4.36 -6.87
C VAL A 62 10.09 5.06 -6.85
N ALA A 63 9.76 5.72 -5.74
CA ALA A 63 8.50 6.45 -5.60
C ALA A 63 8.38 7.59 -6.63
N ASP A 64 9.43 8.39 -6.80
CA ASP A 64 9.44 9.49 -7.78
C ASP A 64 9.36 8.98 -9.23
N PHE A 65 9.99 7.84 -9.52
CA PHE A 65 9.86 7.16 -10.80
C PHE A 65 8.43 6.67 -11.06
N ILE A 66 7.81 6.02 -10.07
CA ILE A 66 6.41 5.57 -10.17
C ILE A 66 5.47 6.76 -10.37
N ARG A 67 5.69 7.86 -9.64
CA ARG A 67 4.93 9.11 -9.79
C ARG A 67 5.08 9.70 -11.19
N SER A 68 6.27 9.68 -11.79
CA SER A 68 6.50 10.23 -13.13
C SER A 68 5.84 9.43 -14.26
N MET A 69 5.50 8.15 -14.01
CA MET A 69 4.77 7.31 -14.96
C MET A 69 3.28 7.69 -15.06
N GLY A 70 2.74 8.35 -14.02
CA GLY A 70 1.51 9.17 -14.00
C GLY A 70 0.21 8.57 -14.52
N ARG A 71 0.12 8.35 -15.84
CA ARG A 71 -1.11 7.99 -16.59
C ARG A 71 -1.08 6.58 -17.21
N ARG A 72 0.00 5.83 -17.04
CA ARG A 72 0.21 4.51 -17.68
C ARG A 72 -0.21 3.37 -16.76
N ASP A 73 -1.49 3.00 -16.81
CA ASP A 73 -2.13 2.01 -15.89
C ASP A 73 -1.33 0.70 -15.79
N HIS A 74 -1.16 -0.01 -16.90
CA HIS A 74 -0.44 -1.30 -16.93
C HIS A 74 1.03 -1.19 -16.52
N THR A 75 1.68 -0.08 -16.86
CA THR A 75 3.10 0.09 -16.54
C THR A 75 3.28 0.35 -15.04
N ILE A 76 2.46 1.20 -14.44
CA ILE A 76 2.49 1.45 -12.99
C ILE A 76 2.26 0.14 -12.21
N ASP A 77 1.31 -0.69 -12.65
CA ASP A 77 1.05 -1.99 -12.02
C ASP A 77 2.30 -2.88 -12.01
N ASN A 78 2.94 -3.06 -13.18
CA ASN A 78 4.10 -3.93 -13.32
C ASN A 78 5.24 -3.50 -12.38
N TYR A 79 5.58 -2.22 -12.38
CA TYR A 79 6.68 -1.71 -11.56
C TYR A 79 6.36 -1.75 -10.05
N LEU A 80 5.15 -1.35 -9.66
CA LEU A 80 4.77 -1.36 -8.25
C LEU A 80 4.62 -2.79 -7.71
N SER A 81 4.10 -3.71 -8.52
CA SER A 81 3.99 -5.12 -8.18
C SER A 81 5.37 -5.79 -8.08
N ILE A 82 6.31 -5.47 -8.97
CA ILE A 82 7.70 -5.94 -8.82
C ILE A 82 8.32 -5.39 -7.53
N TYR A 83 8.14 -4.10 -7.25
CA TYR A 83 8.67 -3.51 -6.02
C TYR A 83 8.09 -4.19 -4.78
N SER A 84 6.76 -4.30 -4.68
CA SER A 84 6.05 -4.86 -3.53
C SER A 84 6.41 -6.33 -3.25
N LEU A 85 6.71 -7.12 -4.28
CA LEU A 85 7.14 -8.51 -4.12
C LEU A 85 8.51 -8.69 -3.47
N HIS A 86 9.37 -7.66 -3.51
CA HIS A 86 10.75 -7.74 -3.06
C HIS A 86 11.05 -6.91 -1.82
N VAL A 87 10.10 -6.09 -1.37
CA VAL A 87 10.24 -5.27 -0.16
C VAL A 87 9.31 -5.75 0.93
N ASP A 88 9.63 -5.41 2.18
CA ASP A 88 8.72 -5.63 3.29
C ASP A 88 7.56 -4.60 3.28
N ILE A 89 6.52 -4.91 4.05
CA ILE A 89 5.36 -4.03 4.21
C ILE A 89 5.72 -2.67 4.81
N GLN A 90 6.77 -2.57 5.61
CA GLN A 90 7.17 -1.29 6.19
C GLN A 90 7.71 -0.36 5.11
N GLN A 91 8.60 -0.84 4.24
CA GLN A 91 9.13 -0.07 3.11
C GLN A 91 8.04 0.30 2.11
N LEU A 92 7.11 -0.61 1.80
CA LEU A 92 5.97 -0.31 0.93
C LEU A 92 5.05 0.76 1.55
N TRP A 93 4.83 0.70 2.87
CA TRP A 93 4.06 1.70 3.59
C TRP A 93 4.75 3.07 3.60
N GLU A 94 6.05 3.10 3.85
CA GLU A 94 6.85 4.33 3.80
C GLU A 94 6.84 4.97 2.41
N MET A 95 6.85 4.17 1.35
CA MET A 95 6.63 4.64 -0.02
C MET A 95 5.26 5.28 -0.19
N PHE A 96 4.19 4.64 0.28
CA PHE A 96 2.86 5.23 0.25
C PHE A 96 2.81 6.58 0.98
N LEU A 97 3.34 6.66 2.21
CA LEU A 97 3.39 7.90 2.97
C LEU A 97 4.22 8.99 2.27
N TYR A 98 5.34 8.62 1.65
CA TYR A 98 6.15 9.54 0.85
C TYR A 98 5.39 10.06 -0.37
N LEU A 99 4.66 9.17 -1.06
CA LEU A 99 3.85 9.53 -2.21
C LEU A 99 2.74 10.51 -1.85
N SER A 100 2.15 10.36 -0.66
CA SER A 100 1.05 11.19 -0.16
C SER A 100 1.46 12.53 0.48
N LYS A 101 2.77 12.80 0.66
CA LYS A 101 3.26 14.10 1.15
C LYS A 101 3.20 15.22 0.10
N GLY A 102 3.13 14.86 -1.18
CA GLY A 102 3.13 15.81 -2.30
C GLY A 102 1.74 16.27 -2.70
N ASP A 103 1.52 16.43 -4.01
CA ASP A 103 0.20 16.68 -4.60
C ASP A 103 -0.72 15.45 -4.49
N ASP A 104 -2.02 15.65 -4.76
CA ASP A 104 -2.99 14.56 -4.76
C ASP A 104 -2.58 13.46 -5.75
N LEU A 105 -2.74 12.21 -5.34
CA LEU A 105 -2.34 11.05 -6.14
C LEU A 105 -3.19 10.96 -7.41
N SER A 106 -2.67 10.35 -8.47
CA SER A 106 -3.54 10.00 -9.60
C SER A 106 -4.47 8.85 -9.23
N GLU A 107 -5.64 8.76 -9.85
CA GLU A 107 -6.57 7.63 -9.68
C GLU A 107 -5.91 6.27 -9.97
N ILE A 108 -5.05 6.23 -10.99
CA ILE A 108 -4.31 5.04 -11.38
C ILE A 108 -3.34 4.61 -10.26
N LEU A 109 -2.58 5.57 -9.73
CA LEU A 109 -1.64 5.29 -8.65
C LEU A 109 -2.37 4.86 -7.37
N LYS A 110 -3.50 5.50 -7.05
CA LYS A 110 -4.39 5.11 -5.95
C LYS A 110 -4.82 3.64 -6.07
N LYS A 111 -5.37 3.25 -7.22
CA LYS A 111 -5.84 1.88 -7.49
C LYS A 111 -4.74 0.84 -7.24
N HIS A 112 -3.53 1.09 -7.76
CA HIS A 112 -2.41 0.14 -7.65
C HIS A 112 -1.77 0.09 -6.27
N LEU A 113 -1.69 1.24 -5.58
CA LEU A 113 -1.27 1.27 -4.18
C LEU A 113 -2.24 0.47 -3.30
N ILE A 114 -3.55 0.65 -3.48
CA ILE A 114 -4.56 -0.15 -2.76
C ILE A 114 -4.37 -1.64 -3.03
N SER A 115 -4.27 -2.04 -4.30
CA SER A 115 -4.09 -3.43 -4.70
C SER A 115 -2.88 -4.07 -4.02
N ASN A 116 -1.73 -3.40 -4.09
CA ASN A 116 -0.49 -3.92 -3.51
C ASN A 116 -0.55 -3.93 -1.98
N LEU A 117 -0.85 -2.80 -1.34
CA LEU A 117 -0.91 -2.71 0.12
C LEU A 117 -1.90 -3.71 0.74
N LYS A 118 -3.06 -3.95 0.12
CA LYS A 118 -4.04 -4.94 0.60
C LYS A 118 -3.45 -6.35 0.67
N LYS A 119 -2.70 -6.78 -0.35
CA LYS A 119 -2.09 -8.13 -0.39
C LYS A 119 -1.15 -8.37 0.79
N HIS A 120 -0.43 -7.34 1.22
CA HIS A 120 0.52 -7.44 2.33
C HIS A 120 -0.14 -7.21 3.69
N ILE A 121 -1.08 -6.25 3.80
CA ILE A 121 -1.66 -5.88 5.09
C ILE A 121 -2.45 -7.03 5.73
N ILE A 122 -3.13 -7.85 4.95
CA ILE A 122 -3.92 -8.98 5.49
C ILE A 122 -3.03 -10.01 6.22
N LEU A 123 -1.73 -10.04 5.89
CA LEU A 123 -0.78 -10.98 6.46
C LEU A 123 -0.09 -10.46 7.74
N VAL A 124 -0.16 -9.15 8.03
CA VAL A 124 0.58 -8.57 9.16
C VAL A 124 -0.13 -8.82 10.49
N SER A 125 0.63 -8.89 11.59
CA SER A 125 0.05 -8.98 12.93
C SER A 125 -0.58 -7.65 13.37
N MET A 126 -1.47 -7.69 14.39
CA MET A 126 -2.12 -6.50 14.93
C MET A 126 -1.11 -5.43 15.42
N PRO A 127 -0.02 -5.75 16.15
CA PRO A 127 0.97 -4.75 16.53
C PRO A 127 1.63 -4.04 15.36
N ILE A 128 1.94 -4.78 14.28
CA ILE A 128 2.52 -4.19 13.06
C ILE A 128 1.50 -3.28 12.40
N PHE A 129 0.26 -3.74 12.24
CA PHE A 129 -0.83 -2.94 11.69
C PHE A 129 -1.00 -1.61 12.45
N LEU A 130 -1.06 -1.65 13.78
CA LEU A 130 -1.19 -0.45 14.61
C LEU A 130 -0.02 0.53 14.45
N LYS A 131 1.22 0.02 14.30
CA LYS A 131 2.41 0.84 14.02
C LYS A 131 2.25 1.58 12.68
N LEU A 132 1.79 0.89 11.64
CA LEU A 132 1.55 1.47 10.31
C LEU A 132 0.45 2.54 10.38
N ILE A 133 -0.70 2.25 10.99
CA ILE A 133 -1.79 3.22 11.15
C ILE A 133 -1.34 4.46 11.93
N ARG A 134 -0.57 4.29 13.01
CA ARG A 134 -0.04 5.43 13.78
C ARG A 134 0.80 6.37 12.91
N SER A 135 1.70 5.81 12.09
CA SER A 135 2.54 6.63 11.20
C SER A 135 1.72 7.39 10.14
N ALA A 136 0.60 6.81 9.66
CA ALA A 136 -0.32 7.52 8.77
C ALA A 136 -1.09 8.63 9.49
N GLN A 137 -1.52 8.41 10.73
CA GLN A 137 -2.18 9.44 11.54
C GLN A 137 -1.22 10.60 11.89
N GLU A 138 0.06 10.32 12.10
CA GLU A 138 1.10 11.34 12.28
C GLU A 138 1.26 12.18 11.01
N LEU A 139 1.25 11.55 9.83
CA LEU A 139 1.25 12.25 8.56
C LEU A 139 -0.02 13.10 8.40
N GLU A 140 -1.20 12.56 8.72
CA GLU A 140 -2.47 13.29 8.64
C GLU A 140 -2.44 14.56 9.52
N LYS A 141 -1.88 14.46 10.73
CA LYS A 141 -1.68 15.61 11.64
C LYS A 141 -0.69 16.63 11.08
N TRP A 142 0.31 16.19 10.32
CA TRP A 142 1.30 17.07 9.69
C TRP A 142 0.73 17.79 8.46
N VAL A 143 -0.09 17.11 7.66
CA VAL A 143 -0.68 17.62 6.40
C VAL A 143 -1.99 18.41 6.65
N LYS A 144 -2.28 18.84 7.88
CA LYS A 144 -3.54 19.47 8.37
C LYS A 144 -4.24 20.52 7.47
N ASN A 145 -3.57 21.04 6.45
CA ASN A 145 -4.10 22.05 5.53
C ASN A 145 -4.40 21.55 4.10
N ASN A 146 -4.03 20.32 3.70
CA ASN A 146 -4.22 19.79 2.33
C ASN A 146 -4.34 18.25 2.33
N ILE A 147 -5.11 17.65 3.26
CA ILE A 147 -5.26 16.19 3.21
C ILE A 147 -6.06 15.83 1.97
N HIS A 148 -5.34 15.24 1.02
CA HIS A 148 -5.87 14.78 -0.25
C HIS A 148 -6.88 13.66 -0.05
N THR A 149 -8.06 13.79 -0.67
CA THR A 149 -9.16 12.81 -0.59
C THR A 149 -8.67 11.38 -0.82
N ARG A 150 -7.74 11.19 -1.76
CA ARG A 150 -7.23 9.86 -2.12
C ARG A 150 -6.37 9.21 -1.06
N PHE A 151 -5.65 9.99 -0.25
CA PHE A 151 -4.91 9.43 0.90
C PHE A 151 -5.86 8.75 1.88
N LYS A 152 -6.98 9.42 2.20
CA LYS A 152 -8.01 8.88 3.09
C LYS A 152 -8.66 7.64 2.49
N GLU A 153 -9.02 7.68 1.20
CA GLU A 153 -9.59 6.52 0.50
C GLU A 153 -8.66 5.30 0.52
N ILE A 154 -7.34 5.50 0.33
CA ILE A 154 -6.36 4.40 0.44
C ILE A 154 -6.37 3.85 1.86
N LEU A 155 -6.24 4.73 2.87
CA LEU A 155 -6.23 4.30 4.28
C LEU A 155 -7.49 3.52 4.66
N GLU A 156 -8.67 4.02 4.31
CA GLU A 156 -9.94 3.33 4.55
C GLU A 156 -9.93 1.93 3.91
N ALA A 157 -9.52 1.84 2.64
CA ALA A 157 -9.47 0.56 1.93
C ALA A 157 -8.49 -0.44 2.58
N ILE A 158 -7.35 0.02 3.11
CA ILE A 158 -6.37 -0.85 3.79
C ILE A 158 -6.90 -1.31 5.15
N VAL A 159 -7.52 -0.42 5.91
CA VAL A 159 -8.14 -0.75 7.21
C VAL A 159 -9.27 -1.76 7.02
N ASP A 160 -10.14 -1.53 6.03
CA ASP A 160 -11.25 -2.44 5.72
C ASP A 160 -10.74 -3.83 5.33
N ALA A 161 -9.71 -3.93 4.49
CA ALA A 161 -9.12 -5.22 4.11
C ALA A 161 -8.54 -5.98 5.32
N PHE A 162 -7.86 -5.27 6.23
CA PHE A 162 -7.34 -5.89 7.45
C PHE A 162 -8.46 -6.44 8.33
N ILE A 163 -9.50 -5.62 8.57
CA ILE A 163 -10.67 -5.98 9.38
C ILE A 163 -11.39 -7.19 8.77
N GLU A 164 -11.71 -7.15 7.49
CA GLU A 164 -12.39 -8.24 6.78
C GLU A 164 -11.63 -9.56 6.90
N ASN A 165 -10.31 -9.52 6.74
CA ASN A 165 -9.48 -10.71 6.89
C ASN A 165 -9.55 -11.27 8.33
N ARG A 166 -9.47 -10.39 9.34
CA ARG A 166 -9.55 -10.80 10.76
C ARG A 166 -10.93 -11.36 11.13
N CYS A 167 -12.00 -10.82 10.55
CA CYS A 167 -13.36 -11.32 10.76
C CYS A 167 -13.57 -12.72 10.15
N ARG A 168 -12.90 -13.05 9.04
CA ARG A 168 -12.98 -14.36 8.38
C ARG A 168 -12.15 -15.45 9.07
N GLU A 169 -11.07 -15.08 9.74
CA GLU A 169 -10.15 -16.00 10.43
C GLU A 169 -10.66 -16.49 11.81
N THR A 170 -11.95 -16.84 11.93
CA THR A 170 -12.60 -17.21 13.21
C THR A 170 -12.02 -18.45 13.91
N GLN A 171 -11.29 -19.31 13.20
CA GLN A 171 -10.67 -20.53 13.76
C GLN A 171 -9.13 -20.53 13.73
N SER A 172 -8.49 -19.38 13.49
CA SER A 172 -7.03 -19.27 13.30
C SER A 172 -6.30 -18.80 14.56
N SER A 173 -5.00 -19.11 14.66
CA SER A 173 -4.06 -18.61 15.67
C SER A 173 -3.89 -17.08 15.70
N ARG A 174 -4.53 -16.37 14.76
CA ARG A 174 -4.55 -14.91 14.64
C ARG A 174 -5.85 -14.29 15.16
N GLN A 175 -6.61 -15.00 15.99
CA GLN A 175 -7.76 -14.45 16.69
C GLN A 175 -7.37 -13.19 17.47
N LEU A 176 -8.17 -12.14 17.29
CA LEU A 176 -7.99 -10.86 17.96
C LEU A 176 -8.61 -10.89 19.35
N SER A 177 -7.94 -10.24 20.30
CA SER A 177 -8.51 -10.02 21.63
C SER A 177 -9.67 -9.01 21.55
N ARG A 178 -10.50 -8.95 22.61
CA ARG A 178 -11.55 -7.92 22.72
C ARG A 178 -10.98 -6.50 22.68
N SER A 179 -9.79 -6.29 23.25
CA SER A 179 -9.07 -5.01 23.19
C SER A 179 -8.64 -4.66 21.77
N ASP A 180 -8.20 -5.64 20.98
CA ASP A 180 -7.81 -5.42 19.58
C ASP A 180 -9.02 -5.04 18.74
N TRP A 181 -10.14 -5.76 18.91
CA TRP A 181 -11.40 -5.42 18.25
C TRP A 181 -11.84 -3.99 18.58
N LYS A 182 -11.80 -3.60 19.85
CA LYS A 182 -12.12 -2.23 20.27
C LYS A 182 -11.25 -1.19 19.55
N GLN A 183 -9.94 -1.44 19.45
CA GLN A 183 -9.03 -0.55 18.74
C GLN A 183 -9.34 -0.46 17.24
N LEU A 184 -9.67 -1.58 16.59
CA LEU A 184 -10.08 -1.57 15.19
C LEU A 184 -11.38 -0.77 14.97
N PHE A 185 -12.36 -0.91 15.86
CA PHE A 185 -13.58 -0.10 15.82
C PHE A 185 -13.26 1.39 15.96
N ASP A 186 -12.40 1.77 16.90
CA ASP A 186 -12.01 3.16 17.11
C ASP A 186 -11.27 3.76 15.91
N ILE A 187 -10.32 3.01 15.34
CA ILE A 187 -9.60 3.41 14.11
C ILE A 187 -10.60 3.58 12.97
N ARG A 188 -11.50 2.62 12.77
CA ARG A 188 -12.46 2.65 11.68
C ARG A 188 -13.40 3.86 11.77
N ARG A 189 -13.89 4.12 12.98
CA ARG A 189 -14.76 5.26 13.30
C ARG A 189 -14.09 6.61 13.04
N GLN A 190 -12.79 6.71 13.32
CA GLN A 190 -12.02 7.94 13.07
C GLN A 190 -11.81 8.24 11.58
N LEU A 191 -11.77 7.19 10.74
CA LEU A 191 -11.53 7.33 9.30
C LEU A 191 -12.81 7.60 8.50
N SER A 192 -13.94 6.99 8.92
CA SER A 192 -15.24 7.13 8.23
C SER A 192 -15.71 8.58 8.16
N THR A 193 -15.80 9.11 6.94
CA THR A 193 -16.22 10.50 6.70
C THR A 193 -17.72 10.68 6.43
N VAL A 194 -18.49 9.66 6.01
CA VAL A 194 -19.98 9.73 5.83
C VAL A 194 -20.66 8.35 5.98
N ASN A 195 -21.81 8.31 6.69
CA ASN A 195 -22.80 7.22 6.91
C ASN A 195 -22.33 5.74 6.94
N ASN A 196 -22.19 5.27 8.19
CA ASN A 196 -21.53 4.06 8.69
C ASN A 196 -22.01 2.66 8.27
N ILE A 197 -23.06 2.50 7.44
CA ILE A 197 -23.71 1.18 7.27
C ILE A 197 -23.34 0.48 5.95
N GLN A 198 -22.84 1.21 4.94
CA GLN A 198 -22.52 0.62 3.63
C GLN A 198 -21.04 0.30 3.41
N GLN A 199 -20.16 0.62 4.37
CA GLN A 199 -18.73 0.35 4.25
C GLN A 199 -18.39 -1.08 4.68
N SER A 200 -17.59 -1.78 3.87
CA SER A 200 -17.43 -3.24 3.94
C SER A 200 -16.77 -3.73 5.24
N GLY A 201 -15.83 -2.98 5.81
CA GLY A 201 -15.21 -3.32 7.09
C GLY A 201 -16.17 -3.24 8.29
N SER A 202 -17.03 -2.21 8.32
CA SER A 202 -18.07 -2.08 9.36
C SER A 202 -19.08 -3.24 9.27
N LEU A 203 -19.51 -3.61 8.06
CA LEU A 203 -20.40 -4.75 7.85
C LEU A 203 -19.75 -6.07 8.30
N ALA A 204 -18.47 -6.30 7.96
CA ALA A 204 -17.74 -7.48 8.37
C ALA A 204 -17.63 -7.59 9.90
N MET A 205 -17.39 -6.46 10.58
CA MET A 205 -17.40 -6.39 12.04
C MET A 205 -18.77 -6.75 12.64
N TYR A 206 -19.86 -6.21 12.10
CA TYR A 206 -21.21 -6.54 12.57
C TYR A 206 -21.53 -8.03 12.35
N GLN A 207 -21.20 -8.58 11.18
CA GLN A 207 -21.38 -10.01 10.89
C GLN A 207 -20.59 -10.88 11.86
N HIS A 208 -19.33 -10.52 12.15
CA HIS A 208 -18.49 -11.25 13.10
C HIS A 208 -19.05 -11.21 14.53
N LEU A 209 -19.54 -10.04 14.97
CA LEU A 209 -20.20 -9.90 16.28
C LEU A 209 -21.46 -10.77 16.38
N LEU A 210 -22.33 -10.71 15.37
CA LEU A 210 -23.55 -11.54 15.32
C LEU A 210 -23.22 -13.03 15.37
N PHE A 211 -22.27 -13.50 14.56
CA PHE A 211 -21.83 -14.89 14.56
C PHE A 211 -21.27 -15.34 15.93
N THR A 212 -20.49 -14.48 16.58
CA THR A 212 -19.91 -14.78 17.90
C THR A 212 -20.98 -14.84 18.99
N MET A 213 -22.00 -13.97 18.92
CA MET A 213 -23.12 -14.00 19.84
C MET A 213 -23.97 -15.26 19.65
N ASP A 214 -24.25 -15.65 18.41
CA ASP A 214 -25.02 -16.87 18.10
C ASP A 214 -24.31 -18.14 18.61
N THR A 215 -22.98 -18.24 18.42
CA THR A 215 -22.19 -19.37 18.93
C THR A 215 -22.11 -19.39 20.47
N GLN A 216 -22.03 -18.23 21.12
CA GLN A 216 -22.10 -18.15 22.59
C GLN A 216 -23.47 -18.57 23.13
N ILE A 217 -24.57 -18.17 22.46
CA ILE A 217 -25.92 -18.57 22.84
C ILE A 217 -26.08 -20.09 22.66
N GLN A 218 -25.67 -20.64 21.52
CA GLN A 218 -25.75 -22.08 21.25
C GLN A 218 -24.96 -22.91 22.28
N SER A 219 -23.71 -22.56 22.55
CA SER A 219 -22.89 -23.27 23.55
C SER A 219 -23.45 -23.16 24.98
N THR A 220 -24.08 -22.03 25.32
CA THR A 220 -24.77 -21.86 26.61
C THR A 220 -26.00 -22.74 26.70
N VAL A 221 -26.79 -22.82 25.62
CA VAL A 221 -27.97 -23.69 25.55
C VAL A 221 -27.58 -25.17 25.63
N GLU A 222 -26.49 -25.59 24.97
CA GLU A 222 -25.98 -26.96 25.05
C GLU A 222 -25.52 -27.33 26.46
N ARG A 223 -24.81 -26.42 27.16
CA ARG A 223 -24.39 -26.63 28.56
C ARG A 223 -25.54 -26.71 29.55
N ILE A 224 -26.66 -26.04 29.29
CA ILE A 224 -27.85 -26.11 30.14
C ILE A 224 -28.60 -27.45 29.92
N LYS A 225 -28.44 -28.07 28.76
CA LYS A 225 -29.08 -29.35 28.41
C LYS A 225 -28.26 -30.58 28.79
N SER A 226 -26.96 -30.44 29.07
CA SER A 226 -26.04 -31.49 29.55
C SER A 226 -26.05 -31.59 31.07
#